data_AF-A0A4W3IX10-F1
#
_entry.id   AF-A0A4W3IX10-F1
#
_cell.length_a   1.000
_cell.length_b   1.000
_cell.length_c   1.000
_cell.angle_alpha   90.00
_cell.angle_beta   90.00
_cell.angle_gamma   90.00
#
_symmetry.space_group_name_H-M   'P 1'
#
loop_
_entity.id
_entity.type
_entity.pdbx_description
1 polymer ?
#
loop_
_entity_poly.entity_id
_entity_poly.type
_entity_poly.pdbx_seq_one_letter_code
_entity_poly.pdbx_strand_id
1 'polypeptide(L)'
;AGEQQPGPSKEPPAAVKPRSLPSFWVPSLTPEAKAADIKKPDKTVYCPMSGKPLRMKDLIAVRFTPVDEKLERIQLITKQERYVCAVTRDVLGNSLPCAVLRPSGAVVTMDCVERLIKPDMLDPITEQRLTEKDIIQLQR
;
A
#
# COMPACT_ATOMS: atom_id res chain seq x y z
N ALA A 1 -85.18 -31.17 20.90
CA ALA A 1 -83.91 -31.73 20.42
C ALA A 1 -83.78 -31.43 18.93
N GLY A 2 -82.64 -30.88 18.50
CA GLY A 2 -82.25 -30.64 17.09
C GLY A 2 -82.75 -29.31 16.51
N GLU A 3 -82.12 -28.16 16.75
CA GLU A 3 -80.91 -27.55 16.12
C GLU A 3 -81.15 -26.82 14.78
N GLN A 4 -80.43 -25.70 14.65
CA GLN A 4 -80.65 -24.53 13.80
C GLN A 4 -80.15 -24.69 12.35
N GLN A 5 -80.75 -23.89 11.45
CA GLN A 5 -80.24 -23.38 10.16
C GLN A 5 -78.84 -22.69 10.30
N PRO A 6 -78.16 -22.19 9.24
CA PRO A 6 -78.53 -22.01 7.82
C PRO A 6 -77.43 -22.42 6.80
N GLY A 7 -77.74 -22.37 5.50
CA GLY A 7 -76.79 -22.61 4.42
C GLY A 7 -75.76 -21.47 4.24
N PRO A 8 -74.65 -21.69 3.51
CA PRO A 8 -73.67 -20.65 3.27
C PRO A 8 -73.92 -19.90 1.96
N SER A 9 -73.88 -18.57 2.09
CA SER A 9 -73.84 -17.55 1.04
C SER A 9 -72.66 -17.73 0.07
N LYS A 10 -72.88 -17.30 -1.18
CA LYS A 10 -71.86 -17.07 -2.20
C LYS A 10 -70.91 -15.93 -1.78
N GLU A 11 -69.60 -16.19 -1.82
CA GLU A 11 -68.53 -15.16 -1.84
C GLU A 11 -67.62 -15.38 -3.06
N PRO A 12 -67.09 -14.31 -3.70
CA PRO A 12 -66.37 -14.38 -4.98
C PRO A 12 -64.91 -14.88 -4.82
N PRO A 13 -64.27 -15.37 -5.89
CA PRO A 13 -62.93 -15.95 -5.80
C PRO A 13 -61.90 -14.87 -5.47
N ALA A 14 -61.19 -15.06 -4.36
CA ALA A 14 -60.00 -14.30 -4.01
C ALA A 14 -59.00 -14.37 -5.17
N ALA A 15 -58.67 -13.21 -5.74
CA ALA A 15 -57.62 -13.07 -6.72
C ALA A 15 -56.30 -13.60 -6.14
N VAL A 16 -55.89 -14.78 -6.60
CA VAL A 16 -54.59 -15.36 -6.32
C VAL A 16 -53.56 -14.45 -6.98
N LYS A 17 -52.98 -13.53 -6.19
CA LYS A 17 -51.77 -12.82 -6.57
C LYS A 17 -50.75 -13.90 -6.91
N PRO A 18 -50.23 -14.00 -8.15
CA PRO A 18 -49.19 -14.97 -8.43
C PRO A 18 -48.05 -14.65 -7.47
N ARG A 19 -47.68 -15.61 -6.64
CA ARG A 19 -46.47 -15.54 -5.83
C ARG A 19 -45.35 -15.37 -6.84
N SER A 20 -44.89 -14.14 -7.08
CA SER A 20 -43.78 -13.85 -7.97
C SER A 20 -42.52 -14.34 -7.28
N LEU A 21 -42.32 -15.65 -7.32
CA LEU A 21 -41.02 -16.25 -7.09
C LEU A 21 -40.12 -15.61 -8.14
N PRO A 22 -39.03 -14.93 -7.75
CA PRO A 22 -38.11 -14.35 -8.71
C PRO A 22 -37.42 -15.50 -9.43
N SER A 23 -38.02 -15.95 -10.53
CA SER A 23 -37.46 -16.96 -11.39
C SER A 23 -36.35 -16.29 -12.18
N PHE A 24 -35.14 -16.41 -11.63
CA PHE A 24 -33.89 -15.94 -12.24
C PHE A 24 -33.72 -16.43 -13.70
N TRP A 25 -34.34 -17.54 -14.06
CA TRP A 25 -34.29 -18.14 -15.41
C TRP A 25 -35.34 -17.61 -16.39
N VAL A 26 -36.29 -16.79 -15.93
CA VAL A 26 -37.27 -16.15 -16.83
C VAL A 26 -36.69 -14.81 -17.27
N PRO A 27 -36.39 -14.60 -18.57
CA PRO A 27 -35.76 -13.38 -19.07
C PRO A 27 -36.49 -12.08 -18.72
N SER A 28 -37.80 -12.15 -18.39
CA SER A 28 -38.62 -10.99 -17.99
C SER A 28 -38.61 -10.70 -16.48
N LEU A 29 -38.08 -11.61 -15.66
CA LEU A 29 -38.00 -11.50 -14.19
C LEU A 29 -36.55 -11.54 -13.69
N THR A 30 -35.57 -11.54 -14.60
CA THR A 30 -34.19 -11.27 -14.24
C THR A 30 -34.11 -9.87 -13.66
N PRO A 31 -33.54 -9.66 -12.46
CA PRO A 31 -33.19 -8.32 -12.04
C PRO A 31 -32.16 -7.81 -13.05
N GLU A 32 -32.60 -6.96 -13.99
CA GLU A 32 -31.68 -6.19 -14.82
C GLU A 32 -30.72 -5.52 -13.85
N ALA A 33 -29.44 -5.87 -13.96
CA ALA A 33 -28.41 -5.21 -13.19
C ALA A 33 -28.52 -3.73 -13.52
N LYS A 34 -29.11 -2.95 -12.59
CA LYS A 34 -29.12 -1.49 -12.67
C LYS A 34 -27.73 -1.10 -13.10
N ALA A 35 -27.61 -0.37 -14.22
CA ALA A 35 -26.33 0.06 -14.74
C ALA A 35 -25.56 0.66 -13.57
N ALA A 36 -24.63 -0.11 -13.02
CA ALA A 36 -23.86 0.33 -11.89
C ALA A 36 -23.15 1.58 -12.42
N ASP A 37 -23.31 2.71 -11.73
CA ASP A 37 -22.47 3.87 -11.98
C ASP A 37 -21.03 3.44 -11.70
N ILE A 38 -20.38 2.84 -12.70
CA ILE A 38 -19.00 2.42 -12.67
C ILE A 38 -18.22 3.71 -12.62
N LYS A 39 -17.96 4.15 -11.39
CA LYS A 39 -17.05 5.26 -11.12
C LYS A 39 -15.75 4.90 -11.79
N LYS A 40 -15.30 5.79 -12.68
CA LYS A 40 -14.07 5.61 -13.44
C LYS A 40 -12.96 5.26 -12.44
N PRO A 41 -12.23 4.15 -12.65
CA PRO A 41 -11.17 3.78 -11.74
C PRO A 41 -10.18 4.94 -11.63
N ASP A 42 -9.73 5.19 -10.41
CA ASP A 42 -8.75 6.24 -10.19
C ASP A 42 -7.49 5.93 -10.99
N LYS A 43 -7.02 6.92 -11.73
CA LYS A 43 -5.81 6.79 -12.57
C LYS A 43 -4.54 7.04 -11.77
N THR A 44 -4.67 7.57 -10.56
CA THR A 44 -3.53 7.90 -9.73
C THR A 44 -3.03 6.65 -9.01
N VAL A 45 -1.72 6.42 -9.11
CA VAL A 45 -1.04 5.34 -8.41
C VAL A 45 -0.76 5.83 -6.99
N TYR A 46 -1.18 5.08 -5.99
CA TYR A 46 -0.96 5.41 -4.59
C TYR A 46 0.14 4.56 -3.97
N CYS A 47 0.88 5.14 -3.03
CA CYS A 47 1.85 4.41 -2.22
C CYS A 47 1.13 3.43 -1.28
N PRO A 48 1.47 2.13 -1.27
CA PRO A 48 0.78 1.13 -0.45
C PRO A 48 0.94 1.33 1.06
N MET A 49 1.98 2.04 1.50
CA MET A 49 2.24 2.31 2.92
C MET A 49 1.62 3.63 3.41
N SER A 50 1.55 4.65 2.55
CA SER A 50 1.19 6.02 2.97
C SER A 50 -0.06 6.59 2.31
N GLY A 51 -0.60 5.93 1.28
CA GLY A 51 -1.75 6.42 0.51
C GLY A 51 -1.46 7.71 -0.28
N LYS A 52 -0.21 8.17 -0.34
CA LYS A 52 0.17 9.38 -1.09
C LYS A 52 0.25 9.06 -2.59
N PRO A 53 -0.09 10.01 -3.48
CA PRO A 53 0.05 9.81 -4.92
C PRO A 53 1.54 9.68 -5.27
N LEU A 54 1.88 8.64 -6.02
CA LEU A 54 3.25 8.28 -6.41
C LEU A 54 3.42 8.49 -7.92
N ARG A 55 4.38 9.32 -8.31
CA ARG A 55 4.75 9.52 -9.72
C ARG A 55 6.10 8.90 -10.00
N MET A 56 6.35 8.51 -11.25
CA MET A 56 7.62 7.90 -11.66
C MET A 56 8.84 8.78 -11.33
N LYS A 57 8.67 10.11 -11.35
CA LYS A 57 9.72 11.09 -11.03
C LYS A 57 10.12 11.08 -9.54
N ASP A 58 9.23 10.60 -8.68
CA ASP A 58 9.40 10.57 -7.24
C ASP A 58 9.99 9.21 -6.79
N LEU A 59 10.16 8.26 -7.72
CA LEU A 59 10.82 6.98 -7.47
C LEU A 59 12.34 7.14 -7.54
N ILE A 60 13.01 6.69 -6.49
CA ILE A 60 14.46 6.80 -6.33
C ILE A 60 15.02 5.40 -6.14
N ALA A 61 16.10 5.10 -6.86
CA ALA A 61 16.78 3.83 -6.72
C ALA A 61 17.56 3.82 -5.39
N VAL A 62 17.16 2.98 -4.45
CA VAL A 62 17.87 2.82 -3.18
C VAL A 62 19.01 1.81 -3.37
N ARG A 63 20.24 2.23 -3.08
CA ARG A 63 21.46 1.42 -3.18
C ARG A 63 22.05 1.22 -1.79
N PHE A 64 21.94 -0.02 -1.30
CA PHE A 64 22.61 -0.44 -0.08
C PHE A 64 24.01 -0.94 -0.39
N THR A 65 25.00 -0.45 0.36
CA THR A 65 26.39 -0.87 0.22
C THR A 65 26.61 -2.12 1.05
N PRO A 66 26.97 -3.27 0.46
CA PRO A 66 27.27 -4.48 1.22
C PRO A 66 28.57 -4.34 2.01
N VAL A 67 28.67 -5.04 3.14
CA VAL A 67 29.93 -5.19 3.91
C VAL A 67 30.93 -6.02 3.08
N ASP A 68 32.20 -5.66 3.13
CA ASP A 68 33.28 -6.43 2.50
C ASP A 68 33.39 -7.85 3.12
N GLU A 69 33.10 -8.88 2.31
CA GLU A 69 33.12 -10.29 2.72
C GLU A 69 34.50 -10.77 3.23
N LYS A 70 35.57 -10.02 2.91
CA LYS A 70 36.94 -10.37 3.30
C LYS A 70 37.23 -10.14 4.80
N LEU A 71 36.39 -9.41 5.52
CA LEU A 71 36.52 -9.21 6.96
C LEU A 71 35.88 -10.34 7.80
N GLU A 72 35.09 -11.23 7.20
CA GLU A 72 34.19 -12.15 7.92
C GLU A 72 34.65 -13.62 7.92
N ARG A 73 35.89 -13.92 8.35
CA ARG A 73 36.28 -15.32 8.58
C ARG A 73 35.88 -15.91 9.94
N ILE A 74 35.23 -15.16 10.84
CA ILE A 74 35.00 -15.64 12.23
C ILE A 74 33.53 -15.65 12.67
N GLN A 75 32.56 -15.05 11.97
CA GLN A 75 31.16 -15.06 12.44
C GLN A 75 30.17 -15.58 11.39
N LEU A 76 30.43 -16.82 10.98
CA LEU A 76 29.53 -17.72 10.28
C LEU A 76 28.15 -17.79 11.01
N ILE A 77 27.06 -17.45 10.30
CA ILE A 77 25.71 -18.09 10.34
C ILE A 77 24.50 -17.30 10.89
N THR A 78 24.59 -16.28 11.77
CA THR A 78 23.34 -15.76 12.42
C THR A 78 23.19 -14.22 12.52
N LYS A 79 23.72 -13.43 11.59
CA LYS A 79 23.38 -11.99 11.56
C LYS A 79 23.09 -11.49 10.15
N GLN A 80 21.85 -11.06 9.94
CA GLN A 80 21.31 -10.55 8.68
C GLN A 80 21.67 -9.07 8.42
N GLU A 81 22.63 -8.49 9.15
CA GLU A 81 22.99 -7.07 8.98
C GLU A 81 24.21 -6.96 8.06
N ARG A 82 23.94 -7.02 6.75
CA ARG A 82 24.95 -7.08 5.68
C ARG A 82 25.25 -5.74 5.01
N TYR A 83 24.70 -4.64 5.51
CA TYR A 83 24.77 -3.35 4.84
C TYR A 83 25.43 -2.30 5.72
N VAL A 84 26.18 -1.40 5.08
CA VAL A 84 26.92 -0.32 5.73
C VAL A 84 26.52 1.04 5.18
N CYS A 85 26.68 2.06 6.01
CA CYS A 85 26.61 3.45 5.61
C CYS A 85 27.62 3.72 4.50
N ALA A 86 27.20 4.37 3.42
CA ALA A 86 28.10 4.64 2.28
C ALA A 86 29.27 5.58 2.61
N VAL A 87 29.18 6.36 3.69
CA VAL A 87 30.19 7.37 4.09
C VAL A 87 31.05 6.85 5.23
N THR A 88 30.46 6.54 6.38
CA THR A 88 31.20 6.12 7.58
C THR A 88 31.53 4.64 7.61
N ARG A 89 30.91 3.83 6.75
CA ARG A 89 31.00 2.36 6.76
C ARG A 89 30.52 1.72 8.07
N ASP A 90 29.74 2.46 8.88
CA ASP A 90 29.08 1.90 10.05
C ASP A 90 27.99 0.90 9.63
N VAL A 91 27.83 -0.18 10.39
CA VAL A 91 26.81 -1.20 10.12
C VAL A 91 25.41 -0.60 10.29
N LEU A 92 24.58 -0.76 9.26
CA LEU A 92 23.18 -0.33 9.29
C LEU A 92 22.35 -1.36 10.05
N GLY A 93 21.73 -0.91 11.15
CA GLY A 93 20.79 -1.71 11.95
C GLY A 93 19.49 -0.96 12.20
N ASN A 94 18.44 -1.67 12.65
CA ASN A 94 17.11 -1.09 12.89
C ASN A 94 17.08 -0.02 14.02
N SER A 95 18.10 -0.01 14.89
CA SER A 95 18.25 0.99 15.94
C SER A 95 18.64 2.37 15.40
N LEU A 96 19.41 2.42 14.30
CA LEU A 96 19.97 3.65 13.75
C LEU A 96 18.99 4.30 12.76
N PRO A 97 18.61 5.57 12.95
CA PRO A 97 17.82 6.30 11.96
C PRO A 97 18.65 6.48 10.67
N CYS A 98 18.07 6.09 9.54
CA CYS A 98 18.72 6.13 8.24
C CYS A 98 18.00 7.09 7.30
N ALA A 99 18.76 7.68 6.37
CA ALA A 99 18.25 8.48 5.27
C ALA A 99 18.81 7.97 3.93
N VAL A 100 18.05 8.21 2.87
CA VAL A 100 18.49 8.05 1.49
C VAL A 100 18.69 9.42 0.88
N LEU A 101 19.81 9.58 0.17
CA LEU A 101 20.10 10.77 -0.61
C LEU A 101 19.54 10.58 -2.03
N ARG A 102 18.69 11.49 -2.50
CA ARG A 102 18.04 11.36 -3.82
C ARG A 102 19.01 11.20 -5.01
N PRO A 103 20.11 11.97 -5.14
CA PRO A 103 20.91 11.94 -6.35
C PRO A 103 21.79 10.69 -6.46
N SER A 104 22.43 10.29 -5.36
CA SER A 104 23.24 9.07 -5.30
C SER A 104 22.42 7.80 -5.06
N GLY A 105 21.24 7.91 -4.46
CA GLY A 105 20.43 6.78 -4.02
C GLY A 105 21.06 6.01 -2.85
N ALA A 106 22.16 6.51 -2.28
CA ALA A 106 22.91 5.84 -1.23
C ALA A 106 22.23 5.98 0.13
N VAL A 107 22.36 4.94 0.96
CA VAL A 107 21.85 4.93 2.33
C VAL A 107 22.93 5.40 3.28
N VAL A 108 22.57 6.38 4.10
CA VAL A 108 23.44 7.01 5.10
C VAL A 108 22.73 7.06 6.46
N THR A 109 23.50 7.07 7.54
CA THR A 109 22.95 7.29 8.88
C THR A 109 22.57 8.76 9.07
N MET A 110 21.60 9.04 9.94
CA MET A 110 21.19 10.41 10.22
C MET A 110 22.34 11.22 10.81
N ASP A 111 23.17 10.64 11.67
CA ASP A 111 24.37 11.29 12.21
C ASP A 111 25.32 11.81 11.10
N CYS A 112 25.49 11.05 10.02
CA CYS A 112 26.27 11.51 8.86
C CYS A 112 25.59 12.69 8.17
N VAL A 113 24.26 12.62 8.03
CA VAL A 113 23.52 13.72 7.42
C VAL A 113 23.70 15.00 8.22
N GLU A 114 23.60 14.94 9.54
CA GLU A 114 23.66 16.14 10.38
C GLU A 114 25.06 16.74 10.49
N ARG A 115 26.08 15.88 10.59
CA ARG A 115 27.46 16.32 10.84
C ARG A 115 28.23 16.62 9.56
N LEU A 116 27.97 15.93 8.46
CA LEU A 116 28.75 16.02 7.22
C LEU A 116 27.93 16.64 6.07
N ILE A 117 26.68 16.25 5.88
CA ILE A 117 25.91 16.65 4.69
C ILE A 117 25.21 17.99 4.88
N LYS A 118 24.63 18.28 6.06
CA LYS A 118 23.99 19.58 6.35
C LYS A 118 24.93 20.80 6.22
N PRO A 119 26.22 20.77 6.65
CA PRO A 119 27.09 21.94 6.49
C PRO A 119 27.48 22.20 5.04
N ASP A 120 27.79 21.14 4.27
CA ASP A 120 28.30 21.30 2.91
C ASP A 120 27.18 21.30 1.84
N MET A 121 25.99 20.76 2.17
CA MET A 121 24.85 20.55 1.27
C MET A 121 25.27 19.93 -0.07
N LEU A 122 26.14 18.92 0.02
CA LEU A 122 26.70 18.19 -1.11
C LEU A 122 26.62 16.68 -0.85
N ASP A 123 26.35 15.92 -1.91
CA ASP A 123 26.41 14.47 -1.88
C ASP A 123 27.88 14.01 -1.82
N PRO A 124 28.27 13.15 -0.86
CA PRO A 124 29.67 12.72 -0.70
C PRO A 124 30.16 11.72 -1.76
N ILE A 125 29.27 11.21 -2.61
CA ILE A 125 29.58 10.17 -3.62
C ILE A 125 29.56 10.77 -5.03
N THR A 126 28.61 11.65 -5.29
CA THR A 126 28.35 12.23 -6.63
C THR A 126 28.73 13.70 -6.70
N GLU A 127 29.09 14.32 -5.57
CA GLU A 127 29.44 15.76 -5.44
C GLU A 127 28.32 16.70 -5.94
N GLN A 128 27.08 16.21 -6.01
CA GLN A 128 25.94 16.99 -6.45
C GLN A 128 25.37 17.82 -5.29
N ARG A 129 24.87 19.02 -5.59
CA ARG A 129 24.22 19.85 -4.58
C ARG A 129 22.93 19.20 -4.09
N LEU A 130 22.79 19.17 -2.77
CA LEU A 130 21.63 18.65 -2.09
C LEU A 130 20.70 19.75 -1.63
N THR A 131 19.40 19.46 -1.71
CA THR A 131 18.38 20.23 -1.01
C THR A 131 17.79 19.41 0.13
N GLU A 132 17.17 20.06 1.10
CA GLU A 132 16.51 19.37 2.23
C GLU A 132 15.45 18.37 1.77
N LYS A 133 14.84 18.59 0.59
CA LYS A 133 13.83 17.69 -0.01
C LYS A 133 14.43 16.41 -0.57
N ASP A 134 15.73 16.39 -0.80
CA ASP A 134 16.47 15.26 -1.35
C ASP A 134 16.97 14.31 -0.27
N ILE A 135 16.85 14.73 1.00
CA ILE A 135 17.13 13.90 2.18
C ILE A 135 15.84 13.21 2.58
N ILE A 136 15.73 11.93 2.26
CA ILE A 136 14.53 11.14 2.55
C ILE A 136 14.81 10.25 3.75
N GLN A 137 14.16 10.56 4.86
CA GLN A 137 14.26 9.75 6.07
C GLN A 137 13.50 8.44 5.86
N LEU A 138 14.16 7.32 6.15
CA LEU A 138 13.55 6.00 6.12
C LEU A 138 12.68 5.82 7.37
N GLN A 139 11.44 5.37 7.16
CA GLN A 139 10.53 5.00 8.25
C GLN A 139 10.81 3.57 8.71
N ARG A 140 10.56 3.30 9.99
CA ARG A 140 10.77 2.01 10.66
C ARG A 140 9.45 1.26 10.78
#